data_AF-A0A9X8CZU2-F1
#
_entry.id   AF-A0A9X8CZU2-F1
#
_cell.length_a   1.000
_cell.length_b   1.000
_cell.length_c   1.000
_cell.angle_alpha   90.00
_cell.angle_beta   90.00
_cell.angle_gamma   90.00
#
_symmetry.space_group_name_H-M   'P 1'
#
loop_
_entity.id
_entity.type
_entity.pdbx_description
1 polymer ?
#
loop_
_entity_poly.entity_id
_entity_poly.type
_entity_poly.pdbx_seq_one_letter_code
_entity_poly.pdbx_strand_id
1 'polypeptide(L)'
;MNGANDMAVGPGGFVPPNPGGGTNTGSGAGPLPSQPQPDAFTAWHDARRPHAGDTALAGNNPLVAAANPLLDLIPQIRATGHHPAPAQLREHLVDEVRRFETRAQQAGIAPEVIIGARYCLCTAVDEAAALTPWGGSIWSSQSLLVMFHNETWGGEKFFQLLSRLVQNPQQHLHLIELIYFCLAMGFEGRFRVIDNGRSQLETLKQRLLQIIRQARGEIAVPLSPHWQDASAPVRRTRHWLPVWAVGAVAAVLLLLVFAVFTFNLAGHSDGAFSAVSAVRLPQTQRAVAVPAAQPRLQRFLEPEIRDGLLTVRDEADRSVVVLRGDGLFASGSDRVLDRYAPVLSRVADALNAVEGNVLISGFSDDQPIRSVRFPSNWQLSQARADAVKAMIATRLARPERLRAEGRGDADPLVPNDSAANRARNRRVEVTLLVAPVAGVPVPGSAPQPQQQPSQGGTR
;
A
#
# COMPACT_ATOMS: atom_id res chain seq x y z
N MET A 1 10.52 -3.66 92.30
CA MET A 1 11.02 -4.93 91.75
C MET A 1 9.91 -5.55 90.89
N ASN A 2 10.14 -5.54 89.57
CA ASN A 2 9.59 -6.32 88.42
C ASN A 2 8.27 -7.11 88.63
N GLY A 3 7.21 -7.02 87.80
CA GLY A 3 7.13 -7.07 86.31
C GLY A 3 6.99 -8.54 85.86
N ALA A 4 6.17 -8.99 84.88
CA ALA A 4 5.17 -8.40 83.99
C ALA A 4 4.34 -9.56 83.35
N ASN A 5 3.11 -9.22 82.93
CA ASN A 5 2.20 -9.87 81.97
C ASN A 5 2.87 -10.23 80.63
N ASP A 6 2.30 -10.93 79.63
CA ASP A 6 1.16 -11.84 79.39
C ASP A 6 1.13 -11.94 77.84
N MET A 7 0.95 -13.11 77.22
CA MET A 7 0.79 -13.26 75.75
C MET A 7 0.03 -14.58 75.47
N ALA A 8 -1.23 -14.47 75.06
CA ALA A 8 -2.04 -15.57 74.57
C ALA A 8 -2.65 -15.21 73.20
N VAL A 9 -2.53 -16.16 72.26
CA VAL A 9 -3.02 -16.14 70.88
C VAL A 9 -4.45 -16.71 70.82
N GLY A 10 -5.30 -16.16 69.95
CA GLY A 10 -6.64 -16.68 69.62
C GLY A 10 -7.31 -15.97 68.44
N PRO A 11 -8.32 -16.57 67.77
CA PRO A 11 -8.19 -16.94 66.34
C PRO A 11 -9.34 -16.51 65.40
N GLY A 12 -9.11 -16.64 64.08
CA GLY A 12 -10.04 -17.26 63.11
C GLY A 12 -11.22 -16.44 62.54
N GLY A 13 -11.30 -16.36 61.19
CA GLY A 13 -12.51 -15.93 60.48
C GLY A 13 -12.36 -15.90 58.95
N PHE A 14 -12.59 -17.04 58.30
CA PHE A 14 -12.64 -17.21 56.84
C PHE A 14 -14.11 -17.09 56.37
N VAL A 15 -14.38 -16.31 55.32
CA VAL A 15 -15.73 -16.10 54.75
C VAL A 15 -15.77 -16.66 53.31
N PRO A 16 -16.64 -17.64 52.99
CA PRO A 16 -16.83 -18.14 51.62
C PRO A 16 -17.89 -17.33 50.84
N PRO A 17 -17.94 -17.44 49.49
CA PRO A 17 -18.82 -16.64 48.64
C PRO A 17 -20.21 -17.30 48.48
N ASN A 18 -21.25 -16.48 48.30
CA ASN A 18 -22.61 -16.95 48.00
C ASN A 18 -22.95 -16.72 46.51
N PRO A 19 -23.47 -17.72 45.77
CA PRO A 19 -23.85 -17.57 44.37
C PRO A 19 -25.34 -17.22 44.19
N GLY A 20 -25.63 -16.39 43.18
CA GLY A 20 -26.84 -16.38 42.33
C GLY A 20 -28.24 -16.37 42.97
N GLY A 21 -29.00 -15.29 42.75
CA GLY A 21 -30.45 -15.30 42.91
C GLY A 21 -31.10 -14.02 42.40
N GLY A 22 -31.63 -14.05 41.18
CA GLY A 22 -32.46 -12.98 40.65
C GLY A 22 -33.91 -13.11 41.14
N THR A 23 -34.53 -12.00 41.51
CA THR A 23 -35.98 -11.83 41.45
C THR A 23 -36.32 -10.39 41.11
N ASN A 24 -37.11 -10.28 40.04
CA ASN A 24 -37.77 -9.11 39.52
C ASN A 24 -38.93 -8.71 40.45
N THR A 25 -38.93 -7.50 40.99
CA THR A 25 -40.14 -6.85 41.53
C THR A 25 -40.10 -5.37 41.18
N GLY A 26 -40.90 -4.98 40.20
CA GLY A 26 -41.23 -3.58 39.96
C GLY A 26 -42.21 -3.07 41.01
N SER A 27 -42.06 -1.81 41.42
CA SER A 27 -43.13 -0.79 41.57
C SER A 27 -42.59 0.44 42.29
N GLY A 28 -42.64 1.60 41.63
CA GLY A 28 -42.88 2.90 42.27
C GLY A 28 -41.68 3.66 42.86
N ALA A 29 -41.01 4.48 42.05
CA ALA A 29 -40.33 5.69 42.54
C ALA A 29 -40.47 6.80 41.48
N GLY A 30 -41.06 7.93 41.88
CA GLY A 30 -41.25 9.11 41.04
C GLY A 30 -39.92 9.74 40.60
N PRO A 31 -39.93 10.65 39.61
CA PRO A 31 -38.72 11.23 39.07
C PRO A 31 -38.04 12.09 40.15
N LEU A 32 -36.83 11.67 40.56
CA LEU A 32 -35.91 12.51 41.33
C LEU A 32 -35.58 13.77 40.51
N PRO A 33 -35.40 14.94 41.16
CA PRO A 33 -34.95 16.14 40.48
C PRO A 33 -33.60 15.87 39.84
N SER A 34 -33.52 16.13 38.53
CA SER A 34 -32.30 16.06 37.73
C SER A 34 -31.22 16.92 38.36
N GLN A 35 -30.25 16.30 39.03
CA GLN A 35 -29.00 16.97 39.35
C GLN A 35 -28.34 17.37 38.02
N PRO A 36 -27.83 18.61 37.88
CA PRO A 36 -27.12 19.01 36.67
C PRO A 36 -25.91 18.10 36.51
N GLN A 37 -25.95 17.30 35.45
CA GLN A 37 -24.86 16.43 35.04
C GLN A 37 -23.66 17.35 34.73
N PRO A 38 -22.52 17.24 35.43
CA PRO A 38 -21.38 18.08 35.13
C PRO A 38 -20.95 17.84 33.68
N ASP A 39 -20.80 18.90 32.91
CA ASP A 39 -20.28 18.83 31.55
C ASP A 39 -19.00 17.99 31.52
N ALA A 40 -18.76 17.27 30.42
CA ALA A 40 -17.61 16.37 30.28
C ALA A 40 -16.26 17.05 30.56
N PHE A 41 -16.21 18.38 30.47
CA PHE A 41 -15.06 19.21 30.83
C PHE A 41 -14.85 19.35 32.35
N THR A 42 -15.92 19.51 33.14
CA THR A 42 -15.87 19.65 34.60
C THR A 42 -15.53 18.32 35.27
N ALA A 43 -16.07 17.21 34.74
CA ALA A 43 -15.73 15.86 35.20
C ALA A 43 -14.27 15.48 34.94
N TRP A 44 -13.62 16.07 33.93
CA TRP A 44 -12.20 15.87 33.62
C TRP A 44 -11.27 16.60 34.60
N HIS A 45 -11.72 17.72 35.17
CA HIS A 45 -10.94 18.55 36.09
C HIS A 45 -10.93 18.04 37.54
N ASP A 46 -12.05 17.54 38.06
CA ASP A 46 -12.12 17.05 39.44
C ASP A 46 -11.34 15.74 39.65
N ALA A 47 -11.14 14.94 38.59
CA ALA A 47 -10.37 13.69 38.63
C ALA A 47 -8.85 13.90 38.77
N ARG A 48 -8.35 15.14 38.70
CA ARG A 48 -6.91 15.47 38.83
C ARG A 48 -6.67 16.60 39.84
N ARG A 49 -7.40 16.61 40.94
CA ARG A 49 -6.87 17.32 42.13
C ARG A 49 -5.48 16.75 42.40
N PRO A 50 -4.42 17.57 42.49
CA PRO A 50 -3.08 17.06 42.71
C PRO A 50 -3.09 16.17 43.95
N HIS A 51 -2.88 14.88 43.76
CA HIS A 51 -2.57 14.02 44.90
C HIS A 51 -1.17 14.44 45.38
N ALA A 52 -0.89 14.33 46.68
CA ALA A 52 0.40 14.70 47.26
C ALA A 52 1.63 14.00 46.60
N GLY A 53 1.42 13.06 45.67
CA GLY A 53 2.43 12.42 44.83
C GLY A 53 2.70 13.09 43.47
N ASP A 54 1.82 13.96 42.94
CA ASP A 54 2.03 14.64 41.64
C ASP A 54 3.08 15.76 41.73
N THR A 55 3.46 16.16 42.95
CA THR A 55 4.57 17.07 43.26
C THR A 55 5.96 16.48 43.01
N ALA A 56 6.08 15.19 42.68
CA ALA A 56 7.37 14.50 42.55
C ALA A 56 8.26 15.01 41.40
N LEU A 57 7.70 15.64 40.36
CA LEU A 57 8.46 16.15 39.21
C LEU A 57 9.10 17.53 39.41
N ALA A 58 8.59 18.35 40.35
CA ALA A 58 9.05 19.73 40.55
C ALA A 58 10.36 19.85 41.35
N GLY A 59 10.88 18.74 41.89
CA GLY A 59 11.97 18.78 42.87
C GLY A 59 11.62 19.67 44.07
N ASN A 60 12.63 20.02 44.87
CA ASN A 60 12.45 20.83 46.09
C ASN A 60 12.16 22.33 45.80
N ASN A 61 11.69 22.72 44.62
CA ASN A 61 11.44 24.12 44.27
C ASN A 61 9.95 24.49 44.41
N PRO A 62 9.57 25.27 45.45
CA PRO A 62 8.17 25.66 45.69
C PRO A 62 7.57 26.53 44.57
N LEU A 63 8.39 27.32 43.87
CA LEU A 63 7.92 28.19 42.79
C LEU A 63 7.56 27.37 41.53
N VAL A 64 8.39 26.37 41.20
CA VAL A 64 8.11 25.45 40.08
C VAL A 64 6.89 24.60 40.42
N ALA A 65 6.80 24.06 41.64
CA ALA A 65 5.63 23.30 42.08
C ALA A 65 4.32 24.11 41.96
N ALA A 66 4.34 25.41 42.31
CA ALA A 66 3.19 26.29 42.14
C ALA A 66 2.81 26.52 40.66
N ALA A 67 3.79 26.48 39.76
CA ALA A 67 3.65 26.74 38.33
C ALA A 67 3.34 25.50 37.48
N ASN A 68 3.48 24.29 38.02
CA ASN A 68 3.28 23.02 37.31
C ASN A 68 2.04 22.99 36.41
N PRO A 69 0.83 23.37 36.87
CA PRO A 69 -0.36 23.36 36.02
C PRO A 69 -0.20 24.19 34.73
N LEU A 70 0.46 25.35 34.81
CA LEU A 70 0.73 26.20 33.64
C LEU A 70 1.82 25.60 32.75
N LEU A 71 2.87 25.04 33.35
CA LEU A 71 3.96 24.39 32.61
C LEU A 71 3.45 23.20 31.80
N ASP A 72 2.59 22.36 32.39
CA ASP A 72 2.01 21.18 31.74
C ASP A 72 1.10 21.54 30.55
N LEU A 73 0.46 22.71 30.59
CA LEU A 73 -0.39 23.20 29.51
C LEU A 73 0.43 23.67 28.29
N ILE A 74 1.68 24.13 28.47
CA ILE A 74 2.49 24.70 27.37
C ILE A 74 2.66 23.70 26.20
N PRO A 75 3.15 22.45 26.39
CA PRO A 75 3.29 21.50 25.29
C PRO A 75 1.94 21.07 24.70
N GLN A 76 0.90 20.98 25.53
CA GLN A 76 -0.44 20.60 25.10
C GLN A 76 -1.03 21.64 24.15
N ILE A 77 -0.92 22.92 24.49
CA ILE A 77 -1.32 24.04 23.64
C ILE A 77 -0.57 23.97 22.30
N ARG A 78 0.76 23.80 22.32
CA ARG A 78 1.57 23.71 21.09
C ARG A 78 1.18 22.54 20.19
N ALA A 79 0.79 21.41 20.77
CA ALA A 79 0.35 20.23 20.02
C ALA A 79 -1.08 20.34 19.48
N THR A 80 -1.85 21.35 19.89
CA THR A 80 -3.27 21.49 19.53
C THR A 80 -3.42 22.19 18.18
N GLY A 81 -3.71 21.41 17.13
CA GLY A 81 -3.92 21.96 15.77
C GLY A 81 -5.21 22.75 15.59
N HIS A 82 -6.27 22.43 16.34
CA HIS A 82 -7.56 23.12 16.34
C HIS A 82 -8.15 23.14 17.75
N HIS A 83 -8.71 24.27 18.16
CA HIS A 83 -9.36 24.41 19.46
C HIS A 83 -10.77 25.00 19.28
N PRO A 84 -11.84 24.35 19.79
CA PRO A 84 -13.23 24.74 19.53
C PRO A 84 -13.62 26.09 20.16
N ALA A 85 -13.01 26.45 21.31
CA ALA A 85 -13.31 27.70 22.02
C ALA A 85 -12.04 28.37 22.59
N PRO A 86 -11.19 29.01 21.77
CA PRO A 86 -9.92 29.58 22.26
C PRO A 86 -10.09 30.69 23.30
N ALA A 87 -11.22 31.41 23.27
CA ALA A 87 -11.55 32.42 24.28
C ALA A 87 -11.75 31.81 25.68
N GLN A 88 -12.41 30.66 25.78
CA GLN A 88 -12.61 29.95 27.05
C GLN A 88 -11.28 29.41 27.60
N LEU A 89 -10.41 28.91 26.72
CA LEU A 89 -9.06 28.50 27.10
C LEU A 89 -8.27 29.69 27.67
N ARG A 90 -8.40 30.88 27.08
CA ARG A 90 -7.75 32.09 27.61
C ARG A 90 -8.25 32.44 29.01
N GLU A 91 -9.56 32.49 29.22
CA GLU A 91 -10.13 32.77 30.55
C GLU A 91 -9.65 31.75 31.59
N HIS A 92 -9.58 30.47 31.20
CA HIS A 92 -9.02 29.44 32.06
C HIS A 92 -7.55 29.69 32.42
N LEU A 93 -6.72 30.10 31.44
CA LEU A 93 -5.31 30.43 31.67
C LEU A 93 -5.15 31.68 32.54
N VAL A 94 -6.02 32.68 32.39
CA VAL A 94 -6.08 33.86 33.28
C VAL A 94 -6.32 33.43 34.72
N ASP A 95 -7.28 32.54 34.94
CA ASP A 95 -7.58 32.03 36.28
C ASP A 95 -6.45 31.15 36.83
N GLU A 96 -5.79 30.33 36.00
CA GLU A 96 -4.63 29.55 36.44
C GLU A 96 -3.41 30.42 36.76
N VAL A 97 -3.19 31.54 36.08
CA VAL A 97 -2.17 32.52 36.47
C VAL A 97 -2.46 33.13 37.84
N ARG A 98 -3.72 33.49 38.11
CA ARG A 98 -4.13 33.98 39.44
C ARG A 98 -3.96 32.91 40.52
N ARG A 99 -4.30 31.65 40.22
CA ARG A 99 -4.11 30.52 41.14
C ARG A 99 -2.62 30.25 41.40
N PHE A 100 -1.78 30.38 40.38
CA PHE A 100 -0.33 30.30 40.53
C PHE A 100 0.18 31.34 41.54
N GLU A 101 -0.25 32.61 41.44
CA GLU A 101 0.15 33.65 42.40
C GLU A 101 -0.24 33.28 43.83
N THR A 102 -1.50 32.85 44.05
CA THR A 102 -1.97 32.41 45.36
C THR A 102 -1.16 31.23 45.91
N ARG A 103 -0.87 30.22 45.07
CA ARG A 103 -0.05 29.06 45.46
C ARG A 103 1.38 29.48 45.82
N ALA A 104 2.00 30.37 45.04
CA ALA A 104 3.35 30.85 45.29
C ALA A 104 3.44 31.72 46.57
N GLN A 105 2.42 32.54 46.84
CA GLN A 105 2.31 33.31 48.08
C GLN A 105 2.18 32.38 49.30
N GLN A 106 1.32 31.37 49.21
CA GLN A 106 1.15 30.36 50.27
C GLN A 106 2.42 29.57 50.54
N ALA A 107 3.24 29.34 49.52
CA ALA A 107 4.55 28.69 49.64
C ALA A 107 5.66 29.64 50.17
N GLY A 108 5.32 30.88 50.55
CA GLY A 108 6.26 31.84 51.16
C GLY A 108 7.22 32.51 50.17
N ILE A 109 6.89 32.54 48.87
CA ILE A 109 7.75 33.17 47.87
C ILE A 109 7.58 34.70 47.90
N ALA A 110 8.71 35.42 47.81
CA ALA A 110 8.74 36.87 47.80
C ALA A 110 7.93 37.45 46.62
N PRO A 111 7.13 38.52 46.81
CA PRO A 111 6.26 39.08 45.77
C PRO A 111 7.00 39.45 44.48
N GLU A 112 8.23 39.96 44.59
CA GLU A 112 9.05 40.37 43.45
C GLU A 112 9.41 39.17 42.57
N VAL A 113 9.65 38.01 43.18
CA VAL A 113 9.93 36.75 42.49
C VAL A 113 8.66 36.24 41.82
N ILE A 114 7.50 36.37 42.46
CA ILE A 114 6.20 36.00 41.88
C ILE A 114 5.89 36.84 40.63
N ILE A 115 6.14 38.15 40.68
CA ILE A 115 5.95 39.05 39.54
C ILE A 115 6.85 38.64 38.37
N GLY A 116 8.13 38.34 38.64
CA GLY A 116 9.06 37.84 37.62
C GLY A 116 8.66 36.48 37.04
N ALA A 117 8.20 35.57 37.89
CA ALA A 117 7.73 34.25 37.50
C ALA A 117 6.47 34.31 36.63
N ARG A 118 5.49 35.13 37.04
CA ARG A 118 4.27 35.39 36.26
C ARG A 118 4.59 35.94 34.88
N TYR A 119 5.52 36.91 34.81
CA TYR A 119 5.99 37.45 33.54
C TYR A 119 6.52 36.36 32.61
N CYS A 120 7.41 35.49 33.13
CA CYS A 120 7.99 34.39 32.38
C CYS A 120 6.94 33.37 31.91
N LEU A 121 5.98 33.02 32.77
CA LEU A 121 4.90 32.08 32.45
C LEU A 121 3.95 32.65 31.39
N CYS A 122 3.48 33.89 31.57
CA CYS A 122 2.64 34.56 30.57
C CYS A 122 3.33 34.64 29.21
N THR A 123 4.61 35.00 29.19
CA THR A 123 5.39 35.07 27.94
C THR A 123 5.50 33.70 27.25
N ALA A 124 5.75 32.63 28.02
CA ALA A 124 5.91 31.29 27.48
C ALA A 124 4.59 30.68 26.97
N VAL A 125 3.50 30.88 27.71
CA VAL A 125 2.16 30.46 27.32
C VAL A 125 1.68 31.26 26.11
N ASP A 126 1.94 32.58 26.08
CA ASP A 126 1.56 33.43 24.96
C ASP A 126 2.25 33.02 23.67
N GLU A 127 3.55 32.70 23.72
CA GLU A 127 4.26 32.17 22.56
C GLU A 127 3.71 30.80 22.12
N ALA A 128 3.43 29.92 23.08
CA ALA A 128 2.85 28.60 22.79
C ALA A 128 1.53 28.71 22.03
N ALA A 129 0.63 29.59 22.46
CA ALA A 129 -0.65 29.84 21.80
C ALA A 129 -0.47 30.54 20.45
N ALA A 130 0.39 31.57 20.37
CA ALA A 130 0.63 32.33 19.15
C ALA A 130 1.23 31.50 17.99
N LEU A 131 1.92 30.41 18.31
CA LEU A 131 2.48 29.47 17.31
C LEU A 131 1.46 28.47 16.77
N THR A 132 0.25 28.42 17.32
CA THR A 132 -0.83 27.53 16.82
C THR A 132 -1.61 28.18 15.67
N PRO A 133 -2.27 27.39 14.79
CA PRO A 133 -3.09 27.93 13.71
C PRO A 133 -4.25 28.83 14.17
N TRP A 134 -4.75 28.62 15.39
CA TRP A 134 -5.88 29.34 15.96
C TRP A 134 -5.48 30.53 16.84
N GLY A 135 -4.19 30.69 17.15
CA GLY A 135 -3.70 31.75 18.04
C GLY A 135 -3.79 33.17 17.45
N GLY A 136 -3.80 33.32 16.12
CA GLY A 136 -3.71 34.62 15.46
C GLY A 136 -4.89 35.58 15.70
N SER A 137 -6.10 35.09 16.01
CA SER A 137 -7.30 35.93 16.13
C SER A 137 -7.49 36.53 17.52
N ILE A 138 -7.48 35.69 18.56
CA ILE A 138 -7.77 36.09 19.95
C ILE A 138 -6.48 36.51 20.68
N TRP A 139 -5.37 35.84 20.41
CA TRP A 139 -4.15 35.99 21.19
C TRP A 139 -3.32 37.23 20.80
N SER A 140 -3.50 37.73 19.58
CA SER A 140 -2.81 38.93 19.08
C SER A 140 -3.31 40.23 19.72
N SER A 141 -4.58 40.27 20.14
CA SER A 141 -5.20 41.47 20.73
C SER A 141 -5.35 41.42 22.25
N GLN A 142 -5.36 40.22 22.85
CA GLN A 142 -5.64 40.04 24.28
C GLN A 142 -4.74 38.97 24.93
N SER A 143 -3.42 39.08 24.74
CA SER A 143 -2.45 38.13 25.33
C SER A 143 -2.42 38.21 26.87
N LEU A 144 -1.95 37.15 27.54
CA LEU A 144 -1.81 37.14 29.00
C LEU A 144 -0.79 38.18 29.47
N LEU A 145 0.30 38.36 28.71
CA LEU A 145 1.33 39.34 29.02
C LEU A 145 0.80 40.78 28.96
N VAL A 146 -0.03 41.10 27.97
CA VAL A 146 -0.71 42.40 27.89
C VAL A 146 -1.63 42.58 29.09
N MET A 147 -2.41 41.56 29.45
CA MET A 147 -3.38 41.65 30.54
C MET A 147 -2.72 41.84 31.92
N PHE A 148 -1.65 41.12 32.22
CA PHE A 148 -1.03 41.11 33.56
C PHE A 148 0.16 42.07 33.72
N HIS A 149 0.80 42.46 32.61
CA HIS A 149 2.02 43.26 32.62
C HIS A 149 1.98 44.47 31.67
N ASN A 150 0.88 44.67 30.94
CA ASN A 150 0.72 45.76 29.97
C ASN A 150 1.86 45.81 28.93
N GLU A 151 2.35 44.63 28.52
CA GLU A 151 3.42 44.47 27.54
C GLU A 151 3.01 43.53 26.41
N THR A 152 3.33 43.91 25.16
CA THR A 152 2.94 43.16 23.95
C THR A 152 4.03 42.20 23.45
N TRP A 153 5.29 42.38 23.86
CA TRP A 153 6.41 41.56 23.40
C TRP A 153 7.40 41.25 24.54
N GLY A 154 7.29 40.05 25.12
CA GLY A 154 8.15 39.63 26.24
C GLY A 154 9.38 38.81 25.85
N GLY A 155 9.51 38.42 24.58
CA GLY A 155 10.53 37.48 24.11
C GLY A 155 11.97 37.94 24.32
N GLU A 156 12.24 39.24 24.39
CA GLU A 156 13.57 39.78 24.70
C GLU A 156 13.77 40.05 26.19
N LYS A 157 12.79 40.71 26.83
CA LYS A 157 12.85 41.05 28.26
C LYS A 157 12.93 39.82 29.15
N PHE A 158 12.37 38.68 28.73
CA PHE A 158 12.57 37.38 29.35
C PHE A 158 14.07 37.04 29.50
N PHE A 159 14.86 37.18 28.43
CA PHE A 159 16.30 36.90 28.47
C PHE A 159 17.10 38.00 29.15
N GLN A 160 16.63 39.25 29.13
CA GLN A 160 17.22 40.33 29.93
C GLN A 160 17.00 40.12 31.44
N LEU A 161 15.85 39.58 31.84
CA LEU A 161 15.60 39.18 33.22
C LEU A 161 16.54 38.03 33.59
N LEU A 162 16.61 36.99 32.76
CA LEU A 162 17.50 35.86 32.97
C LEU A 162 18.98 36.29 33.13
N SER A 163 19.47 37.21 32.29
CA SER A 163 20.85 37.67 32.36
C SER A 163 21.17 38.43 33.65
N ARG A 164 20.19 39.11 34.26
CA ARG A 164 20.33 39.73 35.59
C ARG A 164 20.33 38.67 36.70
N LEU A 165 19.41 37.71 36.65
CA LEU A 165 19.28 36.68 37.69
C LEU A 165 20.53 35.78 37.78
N VAL A 166 21.13 35.44 36.63
CA VAL A 166 22.33 34.61 36.55
C VAL A 166 23.56 35.27 37.20
N GLN A 167 23.55 36.58 37.45
CA GLN A 167 24.64 37.26 38.17
C GLN A 167 24.73 36.83 39.64
N ASN A 168 23.58 36.51 40.26
CA ASN A 168 23.48 36.07 41.66
C ASN A 168 22.62 34.79 41.76
N PRO A 169 23.11 33.65 41.24
CA PRO A 169 22.28 32.46 41.05
C PRO A 169 21.79 31.84 42.37
N GLN A 170 22.53 31.99 43.46
CA GLN A 170 22.11 31.45 44.77
C GLN A 170 20.87 32.16 45.34
N GLN A 171 20.74 33.47 45.13
CA GLN A 171 19.58 34.23 45.63
C GLN A 171 18.34 34.04 44.74
N HIS A 172 18.53 33.76 43.46
CA HIS A 172 17.47 33.69 42.47
C HIS A 172 17.21 32.28 41.91
N LEU A 173 17.72 31.26 42.60
CA LEU A 173 17.70 29.88 42.14
C LEU A 173 16.30 29.42 41.73
N HIS A 174 15.28 29.73 42.53
CA HIS A 174 13.91 29.31 42.27
C HIS A 174 13.38 29.81 40.91
N LEU A 175 13.65 31.08 40.58
CA LEU A 175 13.18 31.69 39.34
C LEU A 175 14.04 31.28 38.13
N ILE A 176 15.34 31.08 38.32
CA ILE A 176 16.23 30.56 37.27
C ILE A 176 15.79 29.17 36.84
N GLU A 177 15.41 28.31 37.79
CA GLU A 177 14.87 26.99 37.49
C GLU A 177 13.53 27.04 36.76
N LEU A 178 12.62 27.91 37.19
CA LEU A 178 11.36 28.10 36.48
C LEU A 178 11.60 28.53 35.02
N ILE A 179 12.52 29.47 34.80
CA ILE A 179 12.92 29.89 33.45
C ILE A 179 13.50 28.71 32.66
N TYR A 180 14.37 27.90 33.27
CA TYR A 180 14.89 26.69 32.64
C TYR A 180 13.76 25.73 32.21
N PHE A 181 12.75 25.52 33.06
CA PHE A 181 11.59 24.70 32.69
C PHE A 181 10.79 25.31 31.54
N CYS A 182 10.56 26.63 31.50
CA CYS A 182 9.93 27.27 30.33
C CYS A 182 10.70 26.99 29.03
N LEU A 183 12.03 27.07 29.05
CA LEU A 183 12.89 26.75 27.91
C LEU A 183 12.85 25.26 27.55
N ALA A 184 12.78 24.37 28.55
CA ALA A 184 12.66 22.93 28.35
C ALA A 184 11.31 22.54 27.72
N MET A 185 10.23 23.25 28.05
CA MET A 185 8.90 23.09 27.45
C MET A 185 8.77 23.72 26.06
N GLY A 186 9.85 24.29 25.52
CA GLY A 186 9.96 24.73 24.12
C GLY A 186 9.84 26.24 23.90
N PHE A 187 9.92 27.07 24.95
CA PHE A 187 10.00 28.52 24.77
C PHE A 187 11.28 28.93 24.02
N GLU A 188 11.15 29.67 22.92
CA GLU A 188 12.27 30.11 22.07
C GLU A 188 12.54 31.62 22.19
N GLY A 189 11.49 32.44 22.32
CA GLY A 189 11.56 33.89 22.38
C GLY A 189 12.36 34.50 21.21
N ARG A 190 13.29 35.42 21.52
CA ARG A 190 14.14 36.08 20.50
C ARG A 190 14.96 35.11 19.64
N PHE A 191 15.29 33.91 20.14
CA PHE A 191 16.12 32.94 19.41
C PHE A 191 15.39 32.28 18.23
N ARG A 192 14.08 32.48 18.09
CA ARG A 192 13.33 32.01 16.92
C ARG A 192 13.68 32.75 15.63
N VAL A 193 14.08 34.02 15.74
CA VAL A 193 14.31 34.92 14.57
C VAL A 193 15.79 35.05 14.23
N ILE A 194 16.69 34.71 15.16
CA ILE A 194 18.14 34.86 15.00
C ILE A 194 18.71 33.66 14.23
N ASP A 195 19.66 33.92 13.33
CA ASP A 195 20.42 32.88 12.63
C ASP A 195 21.14 31.97 13.62
N ASN A 196 21.02 30.65 13.41
CA ASN A 196 21.56 29.64 14.32
C ASN A 196 20.98 29.73 15.77
N GLY A 197 19.83 30.37 15.96
CA GLY A 197 19.25 30.62 17.28
C GLY A 197 18.91 29.36 18.08
N ARG A 198 18.50 28.27 17.44
CA ARG A 198 18.21 26.99 18.12
C ARG A 198 19.44 26.38 18.79
N SER A 199 20.61 26.43 18.16
CA SER A 199 21.84 25.89 18.78
C SER A 199 22.31 26.78 19.93
N GLN A 200 22.15 28.10 19.80
CA GLN A 200 22.41 29.05 20.89
C GLN A 200 21.48 28.80 22.08
N LEU A 201 20.20 28.51 21.83
CA LEU A 201 19.21 28.18 22.85
C LEU A 201 19.57 26.88 23.59
N GLU A 202 19.98 25.84 22.87
CA GLU A 202 20.45 24.59 23.51
C GLU A 202 21.72 24.80 24.33
N THR A 203 22.67 25.59 23.81
CA THR A 203 23.87 25.97 24.56
C THR A 203 23.51 26.73 25.85
N LEU A 204 22.55 27.66 25.77
CA LEU A 204 22.03 28.40 26.91
C LEU A 204 21.39 27.45 27.94
N LYS A 205 20.54 26.51 27.51
CA LYS A 205 19.90 25.51 28.37
C LYS A 205 20.94 24.67 29.13
N GLN A 206 21.99 24.21 28.44
CA GLN A 206 23.08 23.46 29.08
C GLN A 206 23.82 24.29 30.13
N ARG A 207 24.13 25.55 29.81
CA ARG A 207 24.78 26.48 30.75
C ARG A 207 23.91 26.75 31.98
N LEU A 208 22.61 26.97 31.79
CA LEU A 208 21.67 27.17 32.90
C LEU A 208 21.60 25.94 33.80
N LEU A 209 21.53 24.75 33.22
CA LEU A 209 21.53 23.51 33.99
C LEU A 209 22.80 23.37 34.84
N GLN A 210 23.97 23.75 34.31
CA GLN A 210 25.21 23.76 35.06
C GLN A 210 25.17 24.77 36.22
N ILE A 211 24.67 25.99 35.98
CA ILE A 211 24.51 27.02 37.03
C ILE A 211 23.57 26.53 38.13
N ILE A 212 22.42 25.93 37.76
CA ILE A 212 21.44 25.39 38.71
C ILE A 212 22.08 24.28 39.56
N ARG A 213 22.81 23.35 38.93
CA ARG A 213 23.51 22.27 39.65
C ARG A 213 24.57 22.82 40.61
N GLN A 214 25.37 23.80 40.17
CA GLN A 214 26.38 24.43 41.03
C GLN A 214 25.74 25.19 42.20
N ALA A 215 24.64 25.90 41.96
CA ALA A 215 23.96 26.69 42.98
C ALA A 215 23.19 25.83 44.00
N ARG A 216 22.67 24.66 43.61
CA ARG A 216 22.07 23.69 44.54
C ARG A 216 23.08 22.98 45.44
N GLY A 217 24.37 23.03 45.11
CA GLY A 217 25.41 22.27 45.78
C GLY A 217 25.48 20.81 45.32
N GLU A 218 26.43 20.05 45.89
CA GLU A 218 26.59 18.63 45.57
C GLU A 218 25.25 17.90 45.77
N ILE A 219 24.75 17.38 44.65
CA ILE A 219 23.56 16.53 44.59
C ILE A 219 23.73 15.44 45.65
N ALA A 220 22.72 15.27 46.51
CA ALA A 220 22.70 14.25 47.53
C ALA A 220 23.22 12.93 46.95
N VAL A 221 24.21 12.36 47.64
CA VAL A 221 24.79 11.04 47.35
C VAL A 221 23.64 10.11 46.96
N PRO A 222 23.69 9.46 45.79
CA PRO A 222 22.58 8.63 45.36
C PRO A 222 22.26 7.62 46.48
N LEU A 223 21.00 7.62 46.95
CA LEU A 223 20.52 6.80 48.07
C LEU A 223 20.77 5.29 47.85
N SER A 224 21.04 4.89 46.60
CA SER A 224 21.54 3.58 46.21
C SER A 224 22.74 3.75 45.27
N PRO A 225 23.85 3.00 45.47
CA PRO A 225 24.97 2.94 44.52
C PRO A 225 24.55 2.53 43.10
N HIS A 226 23.41 1.84 42.97
CA HIS A 226 22.86 1.31 41.71
C HIS A 226 21.50 1.95 41.38
N TRP A 227 21.30 3.24 41.67
CA TRP A 227 20.02 3.94 41.39
C TRP A 227 19.66 3.98 39.90
N GLN A 228 20.64 3.81 39.01
CA GLN A 228 20.41 3.60 37.59
C GLN A 228 20.06 2.14 37.38
N ASP A 229 18.77 1.84 37.36
CA ASP A 229 18.29 0.59 36.77
C ASP A 229 18.89 0.49 35.36
N ALA A 230 19.42 -0.69 35.01
CA ALA A 230 20.07 -0.91 33.72
C ALA A 230 19.14 -0.38 32.63
N SER A 231 19.57 0.68 31.93
CA SER A 231 18.76 1.45 30.98
C SER A 231 17.93 0.50 30.14
N ALA A 232 16.68 0.25 30.52
CA ALA A 232 15.80 -0.58 29.72
C ALA A 232 15.65 0.23 28.44
N PRO A 233 16.20 -0.24 27.30
CA PRO A 233 16.05 0.51 26.08
C PRO A 233 14.55 0.62 25.91
N VAL A 234 14.02 1.85 25.99
CA VAL A 234 12.65 2.12 25.57
C VAL A 234 12.67 1.74 24.11
N ARG A 235 12.32 0.48 23.83
CA ARG A 235 12.09 -0.02 22.49
C ARG A 235 10.85 0.73 22.04
N ARG A 236 11.06 1.97 21.60
CA ARG A 236 10.24 2.58 20.56
C ARG A 236 10.38 1.62 19.41
N THR A 237 9.51 0.62 19.35
CA THR A 237 9.26 -0.16 18.16
C THR A 237 8.62 0.80 17.17
N ARG A 238 9.43 1.71 16.65
CA ARG A 238 9.10 2.46 15.46
C ARG A 238 9.17 1.39 14.38
N HIS A 239 8.01 0.78 14.11
CA HIS A 239 7.85 -0.19 13.05
C HIS A 239 8.07 0.54 11.73
N TRP A 240 9.32 0.83 11.40
CA TRP A 240 9.72 1.13 10.05
C TRP A 240 9.47 -0.17 9.30
N LEU A 241 8.43 -0.16 8.47
CA LEU A 241 8.27 -1.17 7.44
C LEU A 241 9.60 -1.25 6.70
N PRO A 242 10.33 -2.37 6.79
CA PRO A 242 11.63 -2.45 6.18
C PRO A 242 11.46 -2.26 4.67
N VAL A 243 12.39 -1.54 4.04
CA VAL A 243 12.28 -1.13 2.62
C VAL A 243 12.04 -2.34 1.71
N TRP A 244 12.58 -3.51 2.05
CA TRP A 244 12.34 -4.76 1.34
C TRP A 244 10.86 -5.21 1.38
N ALA A 245 10.15 -4.98 2.48
CA ALA A 245 8.73 -5.35 2.62
C ALA A 245 7.85 -4.45 1.76
N VAL A 246 8.16 -3.14 1.69
CA VAL A 246 7.50 -2.22 0.77
C VAL A 246 7.77 -2.63 -0.68
N GLY A 247 9.01 -3.00 -1.01
CA GLY A 247 9.37 -3.51 -2.33
C GLY A 247 8.65 -4.81 -2.70
N ALA A 248 8.53 -5.75 -1.75
CA ALA A 248 7.82 -7.01 -1.96
C ALA A 248 6.32 -6.79 -2.22
N VAL A 249 5.67 -5.92 -1.45
CA VAL A 249 4.25 -5.58 -1.65
C VAL A 249 4.05 -4.90 -3.01
N ALA A 250 4.92 -3.97 -3.39
CA ALA A 250 4.86 -3.31 -4.70
C ALA A 250 5.03 -4.30 -5.86
N ALA A 251 5.95 -5.26 -5.75
CA ALA A 251 6.15 -6.30 -6.76
C ALA A 251 4.93 -7.22 -6.92
N VAL A 252 4.30 -7.61 -5.80
CA VAL A 252 3.05 -8.40 -5.83
C VAL A 252 1.92 -7.62 -6.51
N LEU A 253 1.79 -6.33 -6.20
CA LEU A 253 0.79 -5.46 -6.81
C LEU A 253 1.00 -5.32 -8.33
N LEU A 254 2.24 -5.14 -8.78
CA LEU A 254 2.60 -5.09 -10.20
C LEU A 254 2.29 -6.40 -10.93
N LEU A 255 2.60 -7.54 -10.33
CA LEU A 255 2.27 -8.86 -10.90
C LEU A 255 0.76 -9.06 -11.02
N LEU A 256 -0.01 -8.60 -10.04
CA LEU A 256 -1.47 -8.70 -10.05
C LEU A 256 -2.07 -7.83 -11.16
N VAL A 257 -1.60 -6.59 -11.29
CA VAL A 257 -2.00 -5.68 -12.38
C VAL A 257 -1.65 -6.25 -13.76
N PHE A 258 -0.43 -6.78 -13.92
CA PHE A 258 0.00 -7.44 -15.15
C PHE A 258 -0.88 -8.65 -15.50
N ALA A 259 -1.21 -9.49 -14.52
CA ALA A 259 -2.10 -10.63 -14.71
C ALA A 259 -3.50 -10.19 -15.15
N VAL A 260 -4.08 -9.17 -14.52
CA VAL A 260 -5.40 -8.64 -14.89
C VAL A 260 -5.41 -8.13 -16.33
N PHE A 261 -4.40 -7.35 -16.73
CA PHE A 261 -4.32 -6.83 -18.10
C PHE A 261 -4.11 -7.93 -19.14
N THR A 262 -3.28 -8.95 -18.85
CA THR A 262 -3.07 -10.07 -19.77
C THR A 262 -4.33 -10.90 -19.96
N PHE A 263 -5.09 -11.19 -18.90
CA PHE A 263 -6.37 -11.90 -19.01
C PHE A 263 -7.44 -11.07 -19.75
N ASN A 264 -7.51 -9.77 -19.49
CA ASN A 264 -8.48 -8.89 -20.17
C ASN A 264 -8.17 -8.79 -21.68
N LEU A 265 -6.90 -8.58 -22.03
CA LEU A 265 -6.45 -8.51 -23.42
C LEU A 265 -6.72 -9.82 -24.17
N ALA A 266 -6.47 -10.97 -23.53
CA ALA A 266 -6.71 -12.27 -24.14
C ALA A 266 -8.20 -12.48 -24.49
N GLY A 267 -9.10 -12.11 -23.57
CA GLY A 267 -10.54 -12.19 -23.82
C GLY A 267 -11.00 -11.32 -24.99
N HIS A 268 -10.48 -10.10 -25.12
CA HIS A 268 -10.77 -9.23 -26.26
C HIS A 268 -10.13 -9.73 -27.57
N SER A 269 -8.97 -10.37 -27.50
CA SER A 269 -8.23 -10.87 -28.68
C SER A 269 -8.97 -12.04 -29.35
N ASP A 270 -9.50 -12.98 -28.57
CA ASP A 270 -10.28 -14.11 -29.11
C ASP A 270 -11.55 -13.62 -29.86
N GLY A 271 -12.23 -12.61 -29.31
CA GLY A 271 -13.40 -11.99 -29.96
C GLY A 271 -13.04 -11.26 -31.26
N ALA A 272 -11.95 -10.47 -31.26
CA ALA A 272 -11.51 -9.77 -32.45
C ALA A 272 -11.05 -10.73 -33.56
N PHE A 273 -10.29 -11.76 -33.21
CA PHE A 273 -9.80 -12.74 -34.19
C PHE A 273 -10.94 -13.58 -34.78
N SER A 274 -11.88 -14.05 -33.95
CA SER A 274 -13.07 -14.76 -34.45
C SER A 274 -13.88 -13.89 -35.41
N ALA A 275 -14.09 -12.61 -35.10
CA ALA A 275 -14.75 -11.65 -35.99
C ALA A 275 -14.01 -11.46 -37.33
N VAL A 276 -12.68 -11.29 -37.32
CA VAL A 276 -11.87 -11.18 -38.54
C VAL A 276 -11.92 -12.47 -39.37
N SER A 277 -11.84 -13.63 -38.71
CA SER A 277 -11.93 -14.93 -39.40
C SER A 277 -13.32 -15.21 -39.98
N ALA A 278 -14.37 -14.66 -39.38
CA ALA A 278 -15.76 -14.76 -39.84
C ALA A 278 -16.06 -13.84 -41.03
N VAL A 279 -15.19 -12.87 -41.35
CA VAL A 279 -15.31 -12.06 -42.56
C VAL A 279 -15.16 -12.99 -43.77
N ARG A 280 -16.28 -13.36 -44.38
CA ARG A 280 -16.31 -14.07 -45.65
C ARG A 280 -15.83 -13.14 -46.74
N LEU A 281 -14.55 -13.27 -47.11
CA LEU A 281 -14.07 -12.77 -48.39
C LEU A 281 -14.93 -13.37 -49.51
N PRO A 282 -15.26 -12.60 -50.57
CA PRO A 282 -16.01 -13.12 -51.71
C PRO A 282 -15.29 -14.36 -52.23
N GLN A 283 -15.90 -15.52 -52.01
CA GLN A 283 -15.41 -16.78 -52.53
C GLN A 283 -15.58 -16.70 -54.04
N THR A 284 -14.49 -16.45 -54.77
CA THR A 284 -14.41 -16.94 -56.15
C THR A 284 -14.78 -18.41 -56.07
N GLN A 285 -15.86 -18.81 -56.75
CA GLN A 285 -16.45 -20.14 -56.68
C GLN A 285 -15.31 -21.16 -56.61
N ARG A 286 -15.20 -21.83 -55.45
CA ARG A 286 -14.23 -22.89 -55.23
C ARG A 286 -14.48 -23.88 -56.36
N ALA A 287 -13.59 -23.94 -57.35
CA ALA A 287 -13.66 -24.98 -58.36
C ALA A 287 -13.78 -26.30 -57.58
N VAL A 288 -14.85 -27.06 -57.85
CA VAL A 288 -15.13 -28.35 -57.21
C VAL A 288 -13.80 -29.07 -57.02
N ALA A 289 -13.47 -29.48 -55.79
CA ALA A 289 -12.18 -30.08 -55.47
C ALA A 289 -11.91 -31.25 -56.41
N VAL A 290 -11.14 -30.99 -57.48
CA VAL A 290 -10.79 -32.01 -58.45
C VAL A 290 -9.72 -32.85 -57.75
N PRO A 291 -9.95 -34.17 -57.53
CA PRO A 291 -8.94 -35.02 -56.94
C PRO A 291 -7.67 -34.96 -57.79
N ALA A 292 -6.51 -34.95 -57.14
CA ALA A 292 -5.24 -34.93 -57.86
C ALA A 292 -5.15 -36.15 -58.80
N ALA A 293 -4.65 -35.96 -60.02
CA ALA A 293 -4.51 -37.03 -61.01
C ALA A 293 -3.63 -38.20 -60.52
N GLN A 294 -2.77 -37.96 -59.52
CA GLN A 294 -2.00 -38.98 -58.81
C GLN A 294 -1.92 -38.62 -57.32
N PRO A 295 -1.99 -39.60 -56.40
CA PRO A 295 -1.79 -39.37 -54.97
C PRO A 295 -0.35 -38.89 -54.75
N ARG A 296 -0.20 -37.67 -54.22
CA ARG A 296 1.09 -37.07 -53.89
C ARG A 296 1.48 -37.56 -52.51
N LEU A 297 0.98 -36.93 -51.46
CA LEU A 297 1.38 -37.25 -50.09
C LEU A 297 0.68 -38.51 -49.56
N GLN A 298 -0.49 -38.86 -50.09
CA GLN A 298 -1.28 -40.01 -49.63
C GLN A 298 -0.52 -41.34 -49.78
N ARG A 299 0.27 -41.50 -50.85
CA ARG A 299 1.08 -42.71 -51.10
C ARG A 299 2.27 -42.83 -50.13
N PHE A 300 2.91 -41.71 -49.79
CA PHE A 300 4.09 -41.72 -48.90
C PHE A 300 3.73 -41.99 -47.44
N LEU A 301 2.52 -41.59 -47.02
CA LEU A 301 2.04 -41.66 -45.64
C LEU A 301 1.01 -42.78 -45.42
N GLU A 302 0.90 -43.73 -46.34
CA GLU A 302 -0.06 -44.83 -46.27
C GLU A 302 0.06 -45.70 -45.00
N PRO A 303 1.25 -46.02 -44.47
CA PRO A 303 1.39 -46.70 -43.18
C PRO A 303 0.72 -45.92 -42.04
N GLU A 304 0.97 -44.62 -41.96
CA GLU A 304 0.46 -43.74 -40.90
C GLU A 304 -1.05 -43.48 -41.04
N ILE A 305 -1.59 -43.51 -42.27
CA ILE A 305 -3.04 -43.48 -42.54
C ILE A 305 -3.69 -44.77 -42.04
N ARG A 306 -3.08 -45.93 -42.31
CA ARG A 306 -3.60 -47.25 -41.89
C ARG A 306 -3.68 -47.37 -40.37
N ASP A 307 -2.68 -46.82 -39.68
CA ASP A 307 -2.61 -46.79 -38.21
C ASP A 307 -3.55 -45.72 -37.59
N GLY A 308 -4.26 -44.96 -38.42
CA GLY A 308 -5.23 -43.95 -37.98
C GLY A 308 -4.60 -42.72 -37.32
N LEU A 309 -3.29 -42.51 -37.52
CA LEU A 309 -2.52 -41.41 -36.89
C LEU A 309 -2.70 -40.08 -37.62
N LEU A 310 -2.95 -40.12 -38.94
CA LEU A 310 -3.22 -38.97 -39.78
C LEU A 310 -4.19 -39.31 -40.91
N THR A 311 -4.73 -38.29 -41.57
CA THR A 311 -5.49 -38.44 -42.81
C THR A 311 -4.96 -37.49 -43.87
N VAL A 312 -4.96 -37.89 -45.14
CA VAL A 312 -4.43 -37.08 -46.24
C VAL A 312 -5.52 -36.86 -47.29
N ARG A 313 -5.63 -35.62 -47.76
CA ARG A 313 -6.48 -35.22 -48.88
C ARG A 313 -5.63 -34.58 -49.96
N ASP A 314 -5.45 -35.26 -51.09
CA ASP A 314 -4.74 -34.74 -52.26
C ASP A 314 -5.75 -34.10 -53.24
N GLU A 315 -5.74 -32.76 -53.32
CA GLU A 315 -6.55 -31.95 -54.23
C GLU A 315 -5.68 -31.41 -55.39
N ALA A 316 -6.25 -30.92 -56.49
CA ALA A 316 -5.47 -30.47 -57.64
C ALA A 316 -4.40 -29.40 -57.29
N ASP A 317 -4.76 -28.41 -56.46
CA ASP A 317 -3.93 -27.25 -56.09
C ASP A 317 -3.19 -27.42 -54.75
N ARG A 318 -3.59 -28.39 -53.91
CA ARG A 318 -3.01 -28.57 -52.57
C ARG A 318 -3.08 -30.00 -52.06
N SER A 319 -2.24 -30.34 -51.08
CA SER A 319 -2.32 -31.59 -50.33
C SER A 319 -2.46 -31.27 -48.84
N VAL A 320 -3.52 -31.73 -48.20
CA VAL A 320 -3.83 -31.43 -46.79
C VAL A 320 -3.64 -32.68 -45.95
N VAL A 321 -2.66 -32.65 -45.05
CA VAL A 321 -2.45 -33.69 -44.04
C VAL A 321 -3.09 -33.23 -42.73
N VAL A 322 -4.12 -33.93 -42.27
CA VAL A 322 -4.81 -33.63 -41.02
C VAL A 322 -4.31 -34.58 -39.93
N LEU A 323 -3.65 -34.01 -38.92
CA LEU A 323 -3.24 -34.71 -37.72
C LEU A 323 -4.27 -34.46 -36.61
N ARG A 324 -4.79 -35.52 -36.00
CA ARG A 324 -5.71 -35.40 -34.86
C ARG A 324 -4.96 -34.82 -33.67
N GLY A 325 -5.50 -33.76 -33.08
CA GLY A 325 -4.90 -33.10 -31.91
C GLY A 325 -4.98 -33.97 -30.66
N ASP A 326 -6.03 -34.78 -30.55
CA ASP A 326 -6.18 -35.77 -29.49
C ASP A 326 -5.10 -36.83 -29.61
N GLY A 327 -4.15 -36.74 -28.69
CA GLY A 327 -3.00 -37.62 -28.63
C GLY A 327 -1.77 -37.11 -29.39
N LEU A 328 -1.85 -36.05 -30.20
CA LEU A 328 -0.66 -35.37 -30.74
C LEU A 328 0.03 -34.51 -29.67
N PHE A 329 -0.76 -33.86 -28.82
CA PHE A 329 -0.27 -33.02 -27.73
C PHE A 329 -0.75 -33.52 -26.37
N ALA A 330 -0.02 -33.17 -25.30
CA ALA A 330 -0.56 -33.27 -23.95
C ALA A 330 -1.74 -32.30 -23.74
N SER A 331 -2.65 -32.64 -22.84
CA SER A 331 -3.84 -31.81 -22.54
C SER A 331 -3.41 -30.41 -22.11
N GLY A 332 -4.01 -29.37 -22.71
CA GLY A 332 -3.68 -27.96 -22.44
C GLY A 332 -2.25 -27.54 -22.80
N SER A 333 -1.53 -28.33 -23.60
CA SER A 333 -0.14 -28.07 -23.98
C SER A 333 0.07 -28.01 -25.50
N ASP A 334 1.16 -27.34 -25.88
CA ASP A 334 1.83 -27.27 -27.18
C ASP A 334 2.89 -28.37 -27.36
N ARG A 335 3.23 -29.11 -26.30
CA ARG A 335 4.24 -30.17 -26.36
C ARG A 335 3.71 -31.38 -27.12
N VAL A 336 4.34 -31.67 -28.26
CA VAL A 336 4.11 -32.88 -29.05
C VAL A 336 4.53 -34.11 -28.25
N LEU A 337 3.70 -35.15 -28.24
CA LEU A 337 4.00 -36.40 -27.57
C LEU A 337 5.03 -37.21 -28.36
N ASP A 338 5.99 -37.83 -27.65
CA ASP A 338 7.15 -38.49 -28.26
C ASP A 338 6.77 -39.57 -29.30
N ARG A 339 5.64 -40.26 -29.09
CA ARG A 339 5.11 -41.26 -30.03
C ARG A 339 4.76 -40.70 -31.42
N TYR A 340 4.53 -39.39 -31.54
CA TYR A 340 4.23 -38.71 -32.80
C TYR A 340 5.47 -38.10 -33.47
N ALA A 341 6.63 -38.07 -32.80
CA ALA A 341 7.86 -37.59 -33.41
C ALA A 341 8.27 -38.38 -34.68
N PRO A 342 8.16 -39.73 -34.72
CA PRO A 342 8.41 -40.49 -35.95
C PRO A 342 7.42 -40.13 -37.08
N VAL A 343 6.15 -39.91 -36.75
CA VAL A 343 5.10 -39.53 -37.72
C VAL A 343 5.42 -38.17 -38.33
N LEU A 344 5.76 -37.16 -37.53
CA LEU A 344 6.15 -35.84 -38.03
C LEU A 344 7.43 -35.89 -38.87
N SER A 345 8.37 -36.77 -38.51
CA SER A 345 9.59 -37.01 -39.30
C SER A 345 9.28 -37.61 -40.67
N ARG A 346 8.29 -38.50 -40.76
CA ARG A 346 7.79 -39.08 -42.03
C ARG A 346 7.04 -38.07 -42.87
N VAL A 347 6.25 -37.19 -42.25
CA VAL A 347 5.62 -36.05 -42.93
C VAL A 347 6.67 -35.12 -43.52
N ALA A 348 7.75 -34.81 -42.79
CA ALA A 348 8.86 -34.01 -43.31
C ALA A 348 9.55 -34.66 -44.52
N ASP A 349 9.80 -35.98 -44.46
CA ASP A 349 10.37 -36.73 -45.58
C ASP A 349 9.46 -36.67 -46.83
N ALA A 350 8.13 -36.83 -46.63
CA ALA A 350 7.16 -36.73 -47.72
C ALA A 350 7.09 -35.31 -48.32
N LEU A 351 7.21 -34.27 -47.49
CA LEU A 351 7.26 -32.87 -47.93
C LEU A 351 8.54 -32.53 -48.71
N ASN A 352 9.65 -33.22 -48.46
CA ASN A 352 10.88 -33.06 -49.25
C ASN A 352 10.73 -33.59 -50.68
N ALA A 353 9.83 -34.55 -50.92
CA ALA A 353 9.61 -35.15 -52.23
C ALA A 353 8.77 -34.26 -53.18
N VAL A 354 8.14 -33.20 -52.68
CA VAL A 354 7.22 -32.35 -53.46
C VAL A 354 7.54 -30.86 -53.26
N GLU A 355 7.61 -30.10 -54.35
CA GLU A 355 7.80 -28.65 -54.31
C GLU A 355 6.49 -27.90 -54.02
N GLY A 356 6.56 -26.74 -53.35
CA GLY A 356 5.39 -25.98 -52.91
C GLY A 356 5.51 -25.30 -51.54
N ASN A 357 4.67 -24.32 -51.24
CA ASN A 357 4.69 -23.69 -49.91
C ASN A 357 3.89 -24.52 -48.90
N VAL A 358 4.34 -24.58 -47.65
CA VAL A 358 3.70 -25.39 -46.61
C VAL A 358 3.15 -24.48 -45.52
N LEU A 359 1.84 -24.57 -45.29
CA LEU A 359 1.14 -23.87 -44.21
C LEU A 359 0.68 -24.87 -43.16
N ILE A 360 1.09 -24.65 -41.92
CA ILE A 360 0.69 -25.45 -40.76
C ILE A 360 -0.34 -24.64 -39.98
N SER A 361 -1.60 -25.09 -40.00
CA SER A 361 -2.70 -24.40 -39.33
C SER A 361 -3.15 -25.21 -38.12
N GLY A 362 -3.09 -24.59 -36.93
CA GLY A 362 -3.51 -25.20 -35.67
C GLY A 362 -4.93 -24.80 -35.28
N PHE A 363 -5.77 -25.79 -34.96
CA PHE A 363 -7.18 -25.61 -34.58
C PHE A 363 -7.46 -26.15 -33.17
N SER A 364 -8.36 -25.49 -32.46
CA SER A 364 -8.91 -25.89 -31.15
C SER A 364 -10.41 -26.22 -31.27
N ASP A 365 -10.99 -26.69 -30.16
CA ASP A 365 -12.45 -26.73 -30.03
C ASP A 365 -12.98 -25.39 -29.48
N ASP A 366 -14.29 -25.33 -29.27
CA ASP A 366 -15.03 -24.19 -28.72
C ASP A 366 -14.93 -24.06 -27.20
N GLN A 367 -14.21 -24.95 -26.52
CA GLN A 367 -14.04 -24.84 -25.07
C GLN A 367 -12.97 -23.78 -24.78
N PRO A 368 -13.29 -22.74 -24.00
CA PRO A 368 -12.33 -21.68 -23.72
C PRO A 368 -11.19 -22.20 -22.83
N ILE A 369 -9.94 -22.03 -23.26
CA ILE A 369 -8.77 -22.24 -22.41
C ILE A 369 -8.41 -20.95 -21.66
N ARG A 370 -8.20 -21.06 -20.34
CA ARG A 370 -7.68 -19.98 -19.50
C ARG A 370 -6.62 -20.53 -18.57
N SER A 371 -5.37 -20.51 -19.02
CA SER A 371 -4.22 -20.93 -18.22
C SER A 371 -3.17 -19.83 -18.18
N VAL A 372 -2.28 -19.89 -17.20
CA VAL A 372 -1.15 -18.93 -17.06
C VAL A 372 -0.27 -18.93 -18.32
N ARG A 373 -0.13 -20.09 -18.98
CA ARG A 373 0.70 -20.24 -20.18
C ARG A 373 -0.03 -19.90 -21.48
N PHE A 374 -1.32 -20.24 -21.55
CA PHE A 374 -2.17 -19.99 -22.72
C PHE A 374 -3.45 -19.27 -22.28
N PRO A 375 -3.45 -17.93 -22.36
CA PRO A 375 -4.60 -17.08 -22.09
C PRO A 375 -5.81 -17.28 -23.01
N SER A 376 -5.62 -17.86 -24.20
CA SER A 376 -6.59 -17.84 -25.31
C SER A 376 -6.46 -19.08 -26.21
N ASN A 377 -7.57 -19.48 -26.85
CA ASN A 377 -7.59 -20.64 -27.76
C ASN A 377 -6.74 -20.39 -29.02
N TRP A 378 -6.75 -19.16 -29.52
CA TRP A 378 -5.88 -18.74 -30.62
C TRP A 378 -4.40 -18.91 -30.26
N GLN A 379 -3.98 -18.46 -29.07
CA GLN A 379 -2.58 -18.59 -28.62
C GLN A 379 -2.15 -20.04 -28.46
N LEU A 380 -3.02 -20.90 -27.91
CA LEU A 380 -2.76 -22.34 -27.81
C LEU A 380 -2.59 -22.96 -29.20
N SER A 381 -3.46 -22.62 -30.14
CA SER A 381 -3.45 -23.24 -31.46
C SER A 381 -2.28 -22.73 -32.33
N GLN A 382 -1.89 -21.46 -32.19
CA GLN A 382 -0.65 -20.91 -32.74
C GLN A 382 0.58 -21.64 -32.20
N ALA A 383 0.69 -21.77 -30.87
CA ALA A 383 1.82 -22.45 -30.24
C ALA A 383 1.95 -23.92 -30.67
N ARG A 384 0.82 -24.62 -30.85
CA ARG A 384 0.78 -25.99 -31.40
C ARG A 384 1.25 -26.06 -32.85
N ALA A 385 0.83 -25.11 -33.69
CA ALA A 385 1.29 -25.03 -35.07
C ALA A 385 2.80 -24.76 -35.14
N ASP A 386 3.32 -23.88 -34.28
CA ASP A 386 4.74 -23.58 -34.17
C ASP A 386 5.56 -24.78 -33.68
N ALA A 387 5.04 -25.54 -32.69
CA ALA A 387 5.69 -26.76 -32.22
C ALA A 387 5.79 -27.82 -33.32
N VAL A 388 4.72 -28.03 -34.11
CA VAL A 388 4.75 -28.95 -35.25
C VAL A 388 5.69 -28.46 -36.34
N LYS A 389 5.69 -27.14 -36.63
CA LYS A 389 6.64 -26.52 -37.56
C LYS A 389 8.08 -26.79 -37.14
N ALA A 390 8.42 -26.60 -35.86
CA ALA A 390 9.76 -26.84 -35.35
C ALA A 390 10.19 -28.30 -35.54
N MET A 391 9.29 -29.26 -35.26
CA MET A 391 9.55 -30.69 -35.43
C MET A 391 9.70 -31.11 -36.91
N ILE A 392 8.97 -30.49 -37.83
CA ILE A 392 9.10 -30.77 -39.26
C ILE A 392 10.38 -30.11 -39.81
N ALA A 393 10.67 -28.88 -39.37
CA ALA A 393 11.81 -28.10 -39.83
C ALA A 393 13.17 -28.77 -39.57
N THR A 394 13.31 -29.58 -38.52
CA THR A 394 14.56 -30.30 -38.21
C THR A 394 14.97 -31.31 -39.29
N ARG A 395 14.02 -31.73 -40.14
CA ARG A 395 14.23 -32.77 -41.16
C ARG A 395 13.85 -32.30 -42.58
N LEU A 396 13.38 -31.07 -42.71
CA LEU A 396 13.01 -30.48 -43.99
C LEU A 396 14.24 -29.83 -44.64
N ALA A 397 14.47 -30.11 -45.93
CA ALA A 397 15.61 -29.56 -46.66
C ALA A 397 15.53 -28.03 -46.86
N ARG A 398 14.32 -27.48 -46.88
CA ARG A 398 14.01 -26.05 -47.09
C ARG A 398 13.02 -25.52 -46.03
N PRO A 399 13.47 -25.28 -44.78
CA PRO A 399 12.62 -24.82 -43.68
C PRO A 399 11.87 -23.51 -43.95
N GLU A 400 12.42 -22.64 -44.80
CA GLU A 400 11.85 -21.34 -45.18
C GLU A 400 10.49 -21.45 -45.89
N ARG A 401 10.17 -22.63 -46.44
CA ARG A 401 8.86 -22.92 -47.06
C ARG A 401 7.75 -23.15 -46.02
N LEU A 402 8.09 -23.26 -44.73
CA LEU A 402 7.13 -23.50 -43.64
C LEU A 402 6.61 -22.21 -43.01
N ARG A 403 5.30 -22.05 -43.03
CA ARG A 403 4.57 -21.06 -42.22
C ARG A 403 3.66 -21.77 -41.23
N ALA A 404 3.45 -21.12 -40.08
CA ALA A 404 2.58 -21.64 -39.02
C ALA A 404 1.60 -20.55 -38.60
N GLU A 405 0.34 -20.93 -38.42
CA GLU A 405 -0.73 -20.05 -37.97
C GLU A 405 -1.69 -20.74 -36.99
N GLY A 406 -2.15 -20.00 -36.00
CA GLY A 406 -3.25 -20.38 -35.12
C GLY A 406 -4.58 -19.92 -35.69
N ARG A 407 -5.54 -20.85 -35.80
CA ARG A 407 -6.92 -20.58 -36.21
C ARG A 407 -7.91 -20.57 -35.04
N GLY A 408 -7.48 -20.88 -33.82
CA GLY A 408 -8.39 -21.04 -32.68
C GLY A 408 -9.49 -22.05 -32.99
N ASP A 409 -10.73 -21.71 -32.62
CA ASP A 409 -11.95 -22.48 -32.84
C ASP A 409 -12.62 -22.22 -34.21
N ALA A 410 -11.99 -21.43 -35.08
CA ALA A 410 -12.51 -21.11 -36.41
C ALA A 410 -12.51 -22.32 -37.36
N ASP A 411 -13.40 -22.31 -38.36
CA ASP A 411 -13.59 -23.38 -39.35
C ASP A 411 -13.64 -24.80 -38.76
N PRO A 412 -14.65 -25.10 -37.91
CA PRO A 412 -14.84 -26.44 -37.37
C PRO A 412 -15.10 -27.45 -38.50
N LEU A 413 -14.41 -28.59 -38.45
CA LEU A 413 -14.60 -29.68 -39.41
C LEU A 413 -15.97 -30.35 -39.23
N VAL A 414 -16.42 -30.44 -37.98
CA VAL A 414 -17.71 -30.99 -37.55
C VAL A 414 -18.35 -30.08 -36.49
N PRO A 415 -19.68 -30.08 -36.29
CA PRO A 415 -20.30 -29.28 -35.24
C PRO A 415 -19.74 -29.61 -33.85
N ASN A 416 -19.50 -28.62 -32.97
CA ASN A 416 -18.97 -28.82 -31.61
C ASN A 416 -19.99 -29.40 -30.60
N ASP A 417 -20.95 -30.19 -31.07
CA ASP A 417 -22.09 -30.70 -30.30
C ASP A 417 -21.76 -31.85 -29.32
N SER A 418 -20.65 -32.55 -29.53
CA SER A 418 -20.26 -33.74 -28.77
C SER A 418 -18.77 -33.77 -28.45
N ALA A 419 -18.39 -34.50 -27.40
CA ALA A 419 -16.97 -34.64 -27.02
C ALA A 419 -16.14 -35.27 -28.16
N ALA A 420 -16.72 -36.22 -28.89
CA ALA A 420 -16.09 -36.86 -30.05
C ALA A 420 -15.92 -35.88 -31.23
N ASN A 421 -16.86 -34.95 -31.44
CA ASN A 421 -16.72 -33.94 -32.49
C ASN A 421 -15.73 -32.83 -32.10
N ARG A 422 -15.72 -32.39 -30.84
CA ARG A 422 -14.69 -31.47 -30.32
C ARG A 422 -13.28 -32.06 -30.46
N ALA A 423 -13.12 -33.34 -30.17
CA ALA A 423 -11.88 -34.08 -30.41
C ALA A 423 -11.40 -34.05 -31.88
N ARG A 424 -12.33 -34.05 -32.85
CA ARG A 424 -12.00 -33.94 -34.28
C ARG A 424 -11.64 -32.51 -34.69
N ASN A 425 -12.20 -31.50 -34.01
CA ASN A 425 -11.90 -30.10 -34.28
C ASN A 425 -10.57 -29.66 -33.69
N ARG A 426 -10.12 -30.26 -32.57
CA ARG A 426 -8.74 -30.18 -32.09
C ARG A 426 -7.83 -30.90 -33.07
N ARG A 427 -7.19 -30.18 -33.99
CA ARG A 427 -6.36 -30.75 -35.06
C ARG A 427 -5.26 -29.81 -35.51
N VAL A 428 -4.26 -30.35 -36.19
CA VAL A 428 -3.27 -29.58 -36.93
C VAL A 428 -3.34 -30.01 -38.39
N GLU A 429 -3.49 -29.04 -39.28
CA GLU A 429 -3.49 -29.28 -40.72
C GLU A 429 -2.15 -28.82 -41.31
N VAL A 430 -1.49 -29.69 -42.07
CA VAL A 430 -0.30 -29.36 -42.84
C VAL A 430 -0.71 -29.32 -44.31
N THR A 431 -0.83 -28.11 -44.86
CA THR A 431 -1.26 -27.86 -46.23
C THR A 431 -0.05 -27.56 -47.10
N LEU A 432 0.24 -28.45 -48.04
CA LEU A 432 1.20 -28.21 -49.13
C LEU A 432 0.46 -27.58 -50.31
N LEU A 433 0.76 -26.32 -50.61
CA LEU A 433 0.27 -25.59 -51.76
C LEU A 433 1.20 -25.84 -52.95
N VAL A 434 0.66 -26.42 -54.02
CA VAL A 434 1.41 -26.75 -55.23
C VAL A 434 0.98 -25.78 -56.34
N ALA A 435 1.93 -25.33 -57.17
CA ALA A 435 1.58 -24.51 -58.31
C ALA A 435 0.62 -25.29 -59.24
N PRO A 436 -0.49 -24.68 -59.71
CA PRO A 436 -1.42 -25.36 -60.59
C PRO A 436 -0.69 -25.82 -61.85
N VAL A 437 -0.89 -27.08 -62.24
CA VAL A 437 -0.33 -27.64 -63.47
C VAL A 437 -0.88 -26.84 -64.65
N ALA A 438 -0.02 -26.08 -65.34
CA ALA A 438 -0.38 -25.36 -66.54
C ALA A 438 -0.81 -26.36 -67.63
N GLY A 439 -2.12 -26.48 -67.87
CA GLY A 439 -2.62 -27.38 -68.90
C GLY A 439 -4.09 -27.81 -68.83
N VAL A 440 -4.83 -27.52 -67.74
CA VAL A 440 -6.28 -27.78 -67.70
C VAL A 440 -7.02 -26.51 -68.12
N PRO A 441 -7.78 -26.50 -69.25
CA PRO A 441 -8.55 -25.34 -69.65
C PRO A 441 -9.64 -25.08 -68.63
N VAL A 442 -9.71 -23.85 -68.10
CA VAL A 442 -10.84 -23.38 -67.30
C VAL A 442 -12.00 -23.11 -68.26
N PRO A 443 -13.17 -23.78 -68.15
CA PRO A 443 -14.32 -23.43 -68.97
C PRO A 443 -14.89 -22.12 -68.43
N GLY A 444 -14.65 -21.00 -69.14
CA GLY A 444 -15.28 -19.72 -68.81
C GLY A 444 -14.51 -18.44 -69.16
N SER A 445 -13.26 -18.51 -69.63
CA SER A 445 -12.55 -17.31 -70.07
C SER A 445 -13.03 -16.84 -71.45
N ALA A 446 -14.18 -16.17 -71.48
CA ALA A 446 -14.54 -15.28 -72.59
C ALA A 446 -13.67 -14.00 -72.49
N PRO A 447 -13.09 -13.48 -73.58
CA PRO A 447 -12.31 -12.24 -73.52
C PRO A 447 -13.25 -11.03 -73.38
N GLN A 448 -13.01 -10.18 -72.37
CA GLN A 448 -13.65 -8.86 -72.28
C GLN A 448 -13.09 -7.90 -73.35
N PRO A 449 -13.89 -7.01 -73.96
CA PRO A 449 -13.44 -6.10 -75.01
C PRO A 449 -12.48 -5.04 -74.46
N GLN A 450 -11.38 -4.81 -75.17
CA GLN A 450 -10.41 -3.74 -74.88
C GLN A 450 -11.06 -2.37 -75.04
N GLN A 451 -11.11 -1.58 -73.95
CA GLN A 451 -11.46 -0.16 -74.00
C GLN A 451 -10.25 0.66 -74.47
N GLN A 452 -10.46 1.40 -75.55
CA GLN A 452 -9.52 2.32 -76.18
C GLN A 452 -9.41 3.62 -75.35
N PRO A 453 -8.22 4.24 -75.23
CA PRO A 453 -8.04 5.46 -74.44
C PRO A 453 -8.55 6.69 -75.21
N SER A 454 -9.53 7.39 -74.64
CA SER A 454 -10.00 8.68 -75.16
C SER A 454 -8.97 9.77 -74.90
N GLN A 455 -8.42 10.32 -75.98
CA GLN A 455 -7.56 11.50 -75.99
C GLN A 455 -8.27 12.75 -75.48
N GLY A 456 -7.50 13.68 -74.94
CA GLY A 456 -7.96 14.97 -74.45
C GLY A 456 -8.51 15.90 -75.53
N GLY A 457 -9.21 16.94 -75.08
CA GLY A 457 -9.70 18.03 -75.89
C GLY A 457 -10.24 19.17 -75.03
N THR A 458 -9.46 20.26 -74.98
CA THR A 458 -9.87 21.66 -74.74
C THR A 458 -11.33 21.94 -75.11
N ARG A 459 -12.09 22.73 -74.34
CA ARG A 459 -12.01 24.20 -74.26
C ARG A 459 -12.94 24.71 -73.15
#